data_AF-A0A822C7P9-F1
#
_entry.id   AF-A0A822C7P9-F1
#
_cell.length_a   1.000
_cell.length_b   1.000
_cell.length_c   1.000
_cell.angle_alpha   90.00
_cell.angle_beta   90.00
_cell.angle_gamma   90.00
#
_symmetry.space_group_name_H-M   'P 1'
#
loop_
_entity.id
_entity.type
_entity.pdbx_description
1 polymer ?
#
loop_
_entity_poly.entity_id
_entity_poly.type
_entity_poly.pdbx_seq_one_letter_code
_entity_poly.pdbx_strand_id
1 'polypeptide(L)'
;MDKEYFRFYIKVRTALHIEPIAIHNELHTVFGDEAPPRSTVQRWSKWFRDGREQVEDEERPDRPVTETTSENIRQVHDLIN
;
A
#
# COMPACT_ATOMS: atom_id res chain seq x y z
N MET A 1 7.48 -13.38 1.88
CA MET A 1 6.10 -13.51 2.38
C MET A 1 5.18 -12.54 1.66
N ASP A 2 3.96 -12.94 1.30
CA ASP A 2 3.02 -12.05 0.63
C ASP A 2 2.50 -10.95 1.57
N LYS A 3 2.52 -9.72 1.10
CA LYS A 3 2.11 -8.53 1.88
C LYS A 3 0.62 -8.60 2.26
N GLU A 4 -0.19 -9.30 1.49
CA GLU A 4 -1.60 -9.54 1.76
C GLU A 4 -1.83 -10.33 3.05
N TYR A 5 -0.95 -11.29 3.37
CA TYR A 5 -1.04 -12.05 4.61
C TYR A 5 -0.99 -11.13 5.84
N PHE A 6 -0.04 -10.20 5.86
CA PHE A 6 0.08 -9.23 6.95
C PHE A 6 -1.14 -8.31 7.03
N ARG A 7 -1.66 -7.84 5.90
CA ARG A 7 -2.82 -6.95 5.86
C ARG A 7 -4.10 -7.67 6.31
N PHE A 8 -4.28 -8.93 5.92
CA PHE A 8 -5.39 -9.75 6.40
C PHE A 8 -5.31 -9.94 7.92
N TYR A 9 -4.13 -10.26 8.45
CA TYR A 9 -3.91 -10.36 9.89
C TYR A 9 -4.24 -9.05 10.62
N ILE A 10 -3.75 -7.92 10.10
CA ILE A 10 -4.03 -6.59 10.64
C ILE A 10 -5.54 -6.32 10.62
N LYS A 11 -6.25 -6.67 9.53
CA LYS A 11 -7.71 -6.52 9.42
C LYS A 11 -8.44 -7.27 10.53
N VAL A 12 -8.15 -8.57 10.68
CA VAL A 12 -8.80 -9.42 11.69
C VAL A 12 -8.52 -8.89 13.10
N ARG A 13 -7.27 -8.55 13.42
CA ARG A 13 -6.91 -8.02 14.75
C ARG A 13 -7.53 -6.65 15.02
N THR A 14 -7.62 -5.79 14.01
CA THR A 14 -8.30 -4.48 14.12
C THR A 14 -9.79 -4.65 14.40
N ALA A 15 -10.45 -5.60 13.73
CA ALA A 15 -11.87 -5.92 13.97
C ALA A 15 -12.11 -6.50 15.37
N LEU A 16 -11.09 -7.12 15.98
CA LEU A 16 -11.09 -7.57 17.38
C LEU A 16 -10.72 -6.46 18.38
N HIS A 17 -10.64 -5.20 17.94
CA HIS A 17 -10.28 -4.04 18.76
C HIS A 17 -8.89 -4.14 19.42
N ILE A 18 -7.96 -4.87 18.79
CA ILE A 18 -6.56 -4.91 19.24
C ILE A 18 -5.83 -3.65 18.78
N GLU A 19 -5.10 -3.03 19.69
CA GLU A 19 -4.35 -1.81 19.39
C GLU A 19 -3.22 -2.07 18.37
N PRO A 20 -2.99 -1.16 17.39
CA PRO A 20 -2.01 -1.37 16.33
C PRO A 20 -0.58 -1.66 16.81
N ILE A 21 -0.22 -1.16 18.00
CA ILE A 21 1.10 -1.43 18.59
C ILE A 21 1.24 -2.90 19.02
N ALA A 22 0.18 -3.50 19.57
CA ALA A 22 0.18 -4.91 19.94
C ALA A 22 0.24 -5.78 18.67
N ILE A 23 -0.51 -5.43 17.63
CA ILE A 23 -0.47 -6.11 16.32
C ILE A 23 0.96 -6.10 15.76
N HIS A 24 1.65 -4.95 15.79
CA HIS A 24 3.04 -4.87 15.32
C HIS A 24 3.98 -5.75 16.15
N ASN A 25 3.84 -5.75 17.47
CA ASN A 25 4.68 -6.58 18.34
C ASN A 25 4.45 -8.08 18.09
N GLU A 26 3.21 -8.52 17.88
CA GLU A 26 2.89 -9.91 17.51
C GLU A 26 3.56 -10.29 16.19
N LEU A 27 3.41 -9.45 15.16
CA LEU A 27 4.02 -9.68 13.84
C LEU A 27 5.54 -9.69 13.93
N HIS A 28 6.15 -8.75 14.65
CA HIS A 28 7.60 -8.69 14.82
C HIS A 28 8.15 -9.87 15.64
N THR A 29 7.37 -10.38 16.61
CA THR A 29 7.77 -11.56 17.40
C THR A 29 7.86 -12.80 16.52
N VAL A 30 6.98 -12.95 15.54
CA VAL A 30 6.94 -14.13 14.66
C VAL A 30 7.86 -13.98 13.45
N PHE A 31 7.94 -12.78 12.86
CA PHE A 31 8.57 -12.56 11.55
C PHE A 31 9.82 -11.68 11.60
N GLY A 32 10.17 -11.08 12.74
CA GLY A 32 11.35 -10.24 12.89
C GLY A 32 11.39 -9.11 11.86
N ASP A 33 12.50 -9.02 11.14
CA ASP A 33 12.75 -7.98 10.12
C ASP A 33 11.86 -8.10 8.88
N GLU A 34 11.23 -9.26 8.64
CA GLU A 34 10.25 -9.44 7.57
C GLU A 34 8.87 -8.85 7.91
N ALA A 35 8.64 -8.51 9.18
CA ALA A 35 7.39 -7.92 9.63
C ALA A 35 7.16 -6.52 9.05
N PRO A 36 5.90 -6.12 8.80
CA PRO A 36 5.61 -4.77 8.36
C PRO A 36 6.03 -3.74 9.43
N PRO A 37 6.60 -2.59 9.03
CA PRO A 37 6.92 -1.52 9.95
C PRO A 37 5.69 -1.06 10.72
N ARG A 38 5.88 -0.60 11.95
CA ARG A 38 4.80 -0.09 12.83
C ARG A 38 3.91 0.96 12.13
N SER A 39 4.49 1.84 11.33
CA SER A 39 3.76 2.86 10.56
C SER A 39 2.79 2.26 9.53
N THR A 40 3.17 1.15 8.91
CA THR A 40 2.32 0.40 7.97
C THR A 40 1.16 -0.26 8.71
N VAL A 41 1.43 -0.88 9.86
CA VAL A 41 0.38 -1.48 10.71
C VAL A 41 -0.64 -0.43 11.16
N GLN A 42 -0.17 0.74 11.60
CA GLN A 42 -1.04 1.85 12.00
C GLN A 42 -1.92 2.35 10.86
N ARG A 43 -1.34 2.55 9.66
CA ARG A 43 -2.09 3.00 8.48
C ARG A 43 -3.20 2.03 8.10
N TRP A 44 -2.89 0.74 7.99
CA TRP A 44 -3.88 -0.28 7.67
C TRP A 44 -4.95 -0.41 8.75
N SER A 45 -4.57 -0.39 10.03
CA SER A 45 -5.53 -0.43 11.14
C SER A 45 -6.45 0.80 11.16
N LYS A 46 -5.96 1.97 10.72
CA LYS A 46 -6.82 3.14 10.51
C LYS A 46 -7.80 2.92 9.37
N TRP A 47 -7.33 2.49 8.19
CA TRP A 47 -8.21 2.22 7.06
C TRP A 47 -9.30 1.20 7.36
N PHE A 48 -8.97 0.12 8.07
CA PHE A 48 -9.96 -0.89 8.46
C PHE A 48 -10.98 -0.36 9.48
N ARG A 49 -10.58 0.51 10.42
CA ARG A 49 -11.53 1.20 11.31
C ARG A 49 -12.41 2.20 10.56
N ASP A 50 -11.86 2.85 9.54
CA ASP A 50 -12.56 3.80 8.69
C ASP A 50 -13.49 3.10 7.66
N GLY A 51 -13.60 1.76 7.70
CA GLY A 51 -14.55 0.98 6.92
C GLY A 51 -14.02 0.39 5.61
N ARG A 52 -12.71 0.45 5.35
CA ARG A 52 -12.11 -0.27 4.21
C ARG A 52 -12.25 -1.78 4.43
N GLU A 53 -12.76 -2.51 3.45
CA GLU A 53 -12.84 -3.98 3.53
C GLU A 53 -11.75 -4.70 2.74
N GLN A 54 -11.18 -4.06 1.72
CA GLN A 54 -10.19 -4.67 0.84
C GLN A 54 -8.80 -4.73 1.49
N VAL A 55 -8.17 -5.89 1.37
CA VAL A 55 -6.81 -6.19 1.84
C VAL A 55 -5.76 -5.90 0.76
N GLU A 56 -6.20 -5.95 -0.50
CA GLU A 56 -5.38 -5.59 -1.67
C GLU A 56 -5.10 -4.09 -1.69
N ASP A 57 -4.00 -3.71 -2.34
CA ASP A 57 -3.79 -2.30 -2.68
C ASP A 57 -4.85 -1.91 -3.71
N GLU A 58 -5.35 -0.67 -3.62
CA GLU A 58 -6.18 -0.13 -4.69
C GLU A 58 -5.37 -0.14 -5.97
N GLU A 59 -6.02 -0.39 -7.10
CA GLU A 59 -5.42 -0.20 -8.42
C GLU A 59 -4.79 1.19 -8.43
N ARG A 60 -3.46 1.21 -8.47
CA ARG A 60 -2.77 2.47 -8.70
C ARG A 60 -3.15 2.85 -10.11
N PRO A 61 -3.67 4.07 -10.34
CA PRO A 61 -3.71 4.54 -11.70
C PRO A 61 -2.29 4.41 -12.22
N ASP A 62 -2.10 3.52 -13.19
CA ASP A 62 -0.87 3.51 -13.95
C ASP A 62 -0.64 4.95 -14.39
N ARG A 63 0.62 5.39 -14.38
CA ARG A 63 0.96 6.71 -14.90
C ARG A 63 0.16 6.85 -16.19
N PRO A 64 -0.76 7.83 -16.32
CA PRO A 64 -1.49 8.01 -17.56
C PRO A 64 -0.39 8.12 -18.56
N VAL A 65 -0.32 7.11 -19.41
CA VAL A 65 0.66 7.06 -20.43
C VAL A 65 0.15 8.13 -21.39
N THR A 66 0.59 9.37 -21.16
CA THR A 66 0.61 10.43 -22.15
C THR A 66 1.65 10.00 -23.20
N GLU A 67 1.37 8.85 -23.81
CA GLU A 67 2.17 8.16 -24.80
C GLU A 67 2.09 9.03 -26.03
N THR A 68 3.12 9.86 -26.19
CA THR A 68 3.64 10.20 -27.50
C THR A 68 2.58 10.64 -28.52
N THR A 69 1.87 11.73 -28.24
CA THR A 69 1.05 12.38 -29.27
C THR A 69 1.97 12.95 -30.33
N SER A 70 1.58 12.90 -31.60
CA SER A 70 2.32 13.49 -32.72
C SER A 70 2.70 14.97 -32.48
N GLU A 71 1.90 15.71 -31.71
CA GLU A 71 2.20 17.07 -31.27
C GLU A 71 3.45 17.15 -30.38
N ASN A 72 3.57 16.24 -29.39
CA ASN A 72 4.73 16.21 -28.48
C ASN A 72 6.00 15.77 -29.20
N ILE A 73 5.89 14.84 -30.17
CA ILE A 73 7.00 14.44 -31.04
C ILE A 73 7.49 15.64 -31.84
N ARG A 74 6.56 16.40 -32.43
CA ARG A 74 6.88 17.57 -33.25
C ARG A 74 7.58 18.66 -32.44
N GLN A 75 7.06 18.97 -31.25
CA GLN A 75 7.68 19.96 -30.36
C GLN A 75 9.10 19.57 -29.95
N VAL A 76 9.36 18.29 -29.66
CA VAL A 76 10.72 17.81 -29.34
C VAL A 76 11.63 17.88 -30.56
N HIS A 77 11.12 17.55 -31.76
CA HIS A 77 11.90 17.64 -33.00
C HIS A 77 12.25 19.09 -33.37
N ASP A 78 11.36 20.04 -33.11
CA ASP A 78 11.58 21.48 -33.33
C ASP A 78 12.57 22.09 -32.31
N LEU A 79 12.78 21.45 -31.14
CA LEU A 79 13.75 21.88 -30.12
C LEU A 79 15.17 21.35 -30.36
N ILE A 80 15.31 20.27 -31.13
CA ILE A 80 16.60 19.61 -31.41
C ILE A 80 17.21 20.10 -32.75
N ASN A 81 16.40 20.69 -33.63
CA ASN A 81 16.86 21.35 -34.86
C ASN A 81 17.08 22.86 -34.66
#